data_AF-A0AAP2ARQ3-F1
#
_entry.id   AF-A0AAP2ARQ3-F1
#
_cell.length_a   1.000
_cell.length_b   1.000
_cell.length_c   1.000
_cell.angle_alpha   90.00
_cell.angle_beta   90.00
_cell.angle_gamma   90.00
#
_symmetry.space_group_name_H-M   'P 1'
#
loop_
_entity.id
_entity.type
_entity.pdbx_description
1 polymer ?
#
loop_
_entity_poly.entity_id
_entity_poly.type
_entity_poly.pdbx_seq_one_letter_code
_entity_poly.pdbx_strand_id
1 'polypeptide(L)'
;ATEISDDRPVLVDRFLEDAVEIDVDALCDGTEVYLGGVMEHIEEAGIHSGDSACALPPITLGRADLENVRRSTEALAKGIGVKGLLNVQYALKDDILYVLEANPRASRTVPFVSKATAVQLAKACARVMLGESIADLRAGGILPAEGDGGHAPIDAPVAVKEAVLPFNRFRRADGTGIDTLLSPEMKSTGEVMGIDADFGTAFAKSQTAAYGSLPTSGSVFVSVANKDKRSLIFPVKRLADLGFRILATEGTADVLRRNGITCEEVHKQSGENLPEGARTIVDQIKDGEVDMVINTPYGNSGPRVDGYEIRSAAVSKSVPCITTVQGASAAVQGIEAAIRGDIGVQSLQELHTRLRDQQQ
;
A
#
# COMPACT_ATOMS: atom_id res chain seq x y z
N ALA A 1 17.12 -21.08 11.56
CA ALA A 1 15.70 -21.47 11.69
C ALA A 1 15.49 -21.92 13.13
N THR A 2 14.44 -21.41 13.78
CA THR A 2 14.10 -21.74 15.17
C THR A 2 13.65 -23.20 15.25
N GLU A 3 14.14 -23.97 16.21
CA GLU A 3 13.66 -25.34 16.45
C GLU A 3 12.17 -25.31 16.82
N ILE A 4 11.39 -26.20 16.20
CA ILE A 4 9.95 -26.33 16.47
C ILE A 4 9.80 -27.06 17.81
N SER A 5 9.08 -26.45 18.74
CA SER A 5 8.85 -26.99 20.08
C SER A 5 7.44 -26.66 20.55
N ASP A 6 6.97 -27.32 21.61
CA ASP A 6 5.63 -27.08 22.16
C ASP A 6 5.45 -25.63 22.65
N ASP A 7 6.53 -24.98 23.09
CA ASP A 7 6.55 -23.56 23.46
C ASP A 7 6.68 -22.61 22.26
N ARG A 8 6.97 -23.14 21.06
CA ARG A 8 7.16 -22.38 19.81
C ARG A 8 6.55 -23.13 18.63
N PRO A 9 5.21 -23.29 18.60
CA PRO A 9 4.55 -24.02 17.54
C PRO A 9 4.71 -23.29 16.20
N VAL A 10 4.74 -24.06 15.12
CA VAL A 10 4.55 -23.51 13.77
C VAL A 10 3.07 -23.34 13.53
N LEU A 11 2.66 -22.10 13.26
CA LEU A 11 1.29 -21.77 12.91
C LEU A 11 1.03 -22.07 11.44
N VAL A 12 -0.15 -22.62 11.17
CA VAL A 12 -0.63 -22.91 9.81
C VAL A 12 -1.99 -22.26 9.67
N ASP A 13 -2.04 -21.23 8.83
CA ASP A 13 -3.21 -20.41 8.63
C ASP A 13 -3.68 -20.46 7.18
N ARG A 14 -4.98 -20.26 6.97
CA ARG A 14 -5.56 -20.16 5.64
C ARG A 14 -5.23 -18.79 5.06
N PHE A 15 -4.63 -18.78 3.87
CA PHE A 15 -4.38 -17.54 3.14
C PHE A 15 -5.68 -16.89 2.65
N LEU A 16 -5.88 -15.61 2.98
CA LEU A 16 -7.04 -14.82 2.58
C LEU A 16 -6.73 -14.05 1.30
N GLU A 17 -6.83 -14.74 0.16
CA GLU A 17 -6.62 -14.11 -1.16
C GLU A 17 -7.57 -12.93 -1.41
N ASP A 18 -7.07 -11.89 -2.08
CA ASP A 18 -7.82 -10.70 -2.49
C ASP A 18 -8.52 -9.95 -1.32
N ALA A 19 -7.99 -10.06 -0.10
CA ALA A 19 -8.50 -9.36 1.08
C ALA A 19 -7.83 -7.99 1.27
N VAL A 20 -8.59 -7.01 1.77
CA VAL A 20 -8.05 -5.69 2.16
C VAL A 20 -7.39 -5.80 3.52
N GLU A 21 -6.12 -5.43 3.64
CA GLU A 21 -5.43 -5.38 4.92
C GLU A 21 -5.65 -4.02 5.60
N ILE A 22 -5.90 -4.05 6.91
CA ILE A 22 -6.23 -2.87 7.71
C ILE A 22 -5.31 -2.85 8.93
N ASP A 23 -4.61 -1.73 9.13
CA ASP A 23 -3.81 -1.47 10.33
C ASP A 23 -4.54 -0.47 11.23
N VAL A 24 -4.61 -0.76 12.52
CA VAL A 24 -5.21 0.15 13.51
C VAL A 24 -4.23 0.40 14.63
N ASP A 25 -3.84 1.66 14.80
CA ASP A 25 -3.14 2.09 16.00
C ASP A 25 -4.16 2.67 16.99
N ALA A 26 -4.13 2.20 18.23
CA ALA A 26 -5.02 2.61 19.31
C ALA A 26 -4.25 2.83 20.62
N LEU A 27 -4.81 3.68 21.49
CA LEU A 27 -4.33 3.95 22.83
C LEU A 27 -5.40 3.50 23.83
N CYS A 28 -5.02 2.79 24.88
CA CYS A 28 -5.93 2.30 25.92
C CYS A 28 -5.39 2.67 27.30
N ASP A 29 -6.22 3.23 28.18
CA ASP A 29 -5.85 3.53 29.57
C ASP A 29 -6.24 2.40 30.57
N GLY A 30 -6.80 1.32 30.03
CA GLY A 30 -7.38 0.20 30.78
C GLY A 30 -8.90 0.28 30.91
N THR A 31 -9.51 1.40 30.54
CA THR A 31 -10.97 1.61 30.54
C THR A 31 -11.50 2.11 29.20
N GLU A 32 -10.98 3.24 28.72
CA GLU A 32 -11.29 3.85 27.44
C GLU A 32 -10.25 3.41 26.40
N VAL A 33 -10.68 3.35 25.14
CA VAL A 33 -9.83 3.11 23.98
C VAL A 33 -10.02 4.26 23.01
N TYR A 34 -8.92 4.91 22.66
CA TYR A 34 -8.83 5.96 21.66
C TYR A 34 -8.21 5.38 20.39
N LEU A 35 -8.93 5.36 19.27
CA LEU A 35 -8.33 4.97 17.99
C LEU A 35 -7.42 6.11 17.51
N GLY A 36 -6.13 5.84 17.39
CA GLY A 36 -5.17 6.77 16.83
C GLY A 36 -5.38 7.00 15.33
N GLY A 37 -5.64 5.92 14.60
CA GLY A 37 -5.92 5.96 13.17
C GLY A 37 -6.23 4.57 12.62
N VAL A 38 -7.14 4.52 11.66
CA VAL A 38 -7.42 3.33 10.85
C VAL A 38 -6.76 3.54 9.50
N MET A 39 -5.88 2.62 9.11
CA MET A 39 -5.12 2.66 7.87
C MET A 39 -5.59 1.52 6.98
N GLU A 40 -5.84 1.83 5.72
CA GLU A 40 -6.16 0.84 4.69
C GLU A 40 -4.92 0.62 3.82
N HIS A 41 -4.48 -0.62 3.67
CA HIS A 41 -3.37 -0.91 2.76
C HIS A 41 -3.83 -0.86 1.32
N ILE A 42 -2.94 -0.42 0.43
CA ILE A 42 -3.19 -0.42 -1.01
C ILE A 42 -2.98 -1.85 -1.51
N GLU A 43 -1.87 -2.49 -1.14
CA GLU A 43 -1.62 -3.91 -1.38
C GLU A 43 -2.61 -4.80 -0.61
N GLU A 44 -2.90 -5.98 -1.18
CA GLU A 44 -3.75 -7.00 -0.56
C GLU A 44 -3.05 -7.73 0.59
N ALA A 45 -3.86 -8.29 1.50
CA ALA A 45 -3.36 -9.12 2.59
C ALA A 45 -2.52 -10.27 2.06
N GLY A 46 -1.32 -10.45 2.63
CA GLY A 46 -0.30 -11.37 2.12
C GLY A 46 0.95 -10.68 1.60
N ILE A 47 0.88 -9.38 1.38
CA ILE A 47 2.06 -8.53 1.32
C ILE A 47 2.26 -7.96 2.71
N HIS A 48 3.48 -8.09 3.25
CA HIS A 48 3.76 -7.64 4.60
C HIS A 48 3.45 -6.15 4.77
N SER A 49 2.69 -5.77 5.80
CA SER A 49 2.28 -4.40 6.12
C SER A 49 3.40 -3.34 6.12
N GLY A 50 4.64 -3.77 6.34
CA GLY A 50 5.84 -2.93 6.25
C GLY A 50 6.21 -2.52 4.82
N ASP A 51 5.95 -3.38 3.85
CA ASP A 51 6.23 -3.16 2.43
C ASP A 51 5.02 -2.63 1.67
N SER A 52 3.82 -2.72 2.23
CA SER A 52 2.60 -2.14 1.67
C SER A 52 2.59 -0.62 1.81
N ALA A 53 2.10 0.06 0.79
CA ALA A 53 1.59 1.41 0.94
C ALA A 53 0.28 1.37 1.74
N CYS A 54 -0.02 2.45 2.47
CA CYS A 54 -1.29 2.56 3.17
C CYS A 54 -1.83 4.00 3.16
N ALA A 55 -3.14 4.13 3.24
CA ALA A 55 -3.86 5.41 3.29
C ALA A 55 -4.50 5.61 4.67
N LEU A 56 -4.47 6.86 5.14
CA LEU A 56 -5.21 7.34 6.30
C LEU A 56 -5.87 8.68 5.94
N PRO A 57 -7.19 8.84 6.06
CA PRO A 57 -8.17 7.80 6.42
C PRO A 57 -8.26 6.70 5.35
N PRO A 58 -8.96 5.58 5.64
CA PRO A 58 -9.29 4.56 4.66
C PRO A 58 -10.06 5.16 3.48
N ILE A 59 -9.81 4.65 2.28
CA ILE A 59 -10.32 5.20 1.01
C ILE A 59 -11.46 4.37 0.42
N THR A 60 -11.59 3.10 0.78
CA THR A 60 -12.66 2.21 0.30
C THR A 60 -13.52 1.61 1.40
N LEU A 61 -13.06 1.62 2.66
CA LEU A 61 -13.82 1.04 3.78
C LEU A 61 -15.13 1.80 4.09
N GLY A 62 -16.22 1.05 4.27
CA GLY A 62 -17.52 1.61 4.64
C GLY A 62 -17.64 1.93 6.13
N ARG A 63 -18.69 2.68 6.50
CA ARG A 63 -18.97 3.02 7.92
C ARG A 63 -19.17 1.77 8.78
N ALA A 64 -19.87 0.77 8.25
CA ALA A 64 -20.12 -0.49 8.97
C ALA A 64 -18.81 -1.26 9.24
N ASP A 65 -17.87 -1.23 8.28
CA ASP A 65 -16.56 -1.86 8.44
C ASP A 65 -15.75 -1.14 9.53
N LEU A 66 -15.73 0.19 9.51
CA LEU A 66 -15.08 1.01 10.53
C LEU A 66 -15.66 0.79 11.93
N GLU A 67 -16.98 0.68 12.05
CA GLU A 67 -17.65 0.33 13.32
C GLU A 67 -17.26 -1.07 13.81
N ASN A 68 -17.17 -2.04 12.90
CA ASN A 68 -16.74 -3.40 13.21
C ASN A 68 -15.27 -3.44 13.67
N VAL A 69 -14.40 -2.68 13.00
CA VAL A 69 -12.98 -2.51 13.35
C VAL A 69 -12.84 -1.86 14.73
N ARG A 70 -13.61 -0.81 15.03
CA ARG A 70 -13.62 -0.19 16.37
C ARG A 70 -14.03 -1.19 17.43
N ARG A 71 -15.18 -1.84 17.27
CA ARG A 71 -15.72 -2.81 18.24
C ARG A 71 -14.72 -3.92 18.51
N SER A 72 -14.07 -4.44 17.46
CA SER A 72 -13.08 -5.51 17.58
C SER A 72 -11.82 -5.03 18.29
N THR A 73 -11.33 -3.84 17.95
CA THR A 73 -10.15 -3.23 18.60
C THR A 73 -10.38 -2.99 20.08
N GLU A 74 -11.56 -2.48 20.45
CA GLU A 74 -11.95 -2.27 21.85
C GLU A 74 -12.03 -3.58 22.64
N ALA A 75 -12.62 -4.61 22.04
CA ALA A 75 -12.72 -5.93 22.66
C ALA A 75 -11.34 -6.55 22.88
N LEU A 76 -10.44 -6.45 21.89
CA LEU A 76 -9.07 -6.92 21.99
C LEU A 76 -8.27 -6.15 23.05
N ALA A 77 -8.34 -4.82 23.06
CA ALA A 77 -7.65 -3.99 24.04
C ALA A 77 -8.04 -4.36 25.48
N LYS A 78 -9.35 -4.54 25.74
CA LYS A 78 -9.88 -4.94 27.05
C LYS A 78 -9.54 -6.39 27.40
N GLY A 79 -9.67 -7.32 26.44
CA GLY A 79 -9.39 -8.73 26.65
C GLY A 79 -7.92 -9.04 26.92
N ILE A 80 -7.01 -8.30 26.27
CA ILE A 80 -5.56 -8.41 26.48
C ILE A 80 -5.13 -7.64 27.76
N GLY A 81 -5.90 -6.64 28.19
CA GLY A 81 -5.57 -5.80 29.34
C GLY A 81 -4.55 -4.71 29.00
N VAL A 82 -4.65 -4.14 27.80
CA VAL A 82 -3.71 -3.11 27.31
C VAL A 82 -3.76 -1.85 28.18
N LYS A 83 -2.58 -1.32 28.51
CA LYS A 83 -2.37 0.02 29.07
C LYS A 83 -1.22 0.71 28.32
N GLY A 84 -1.56 1.62 27.42
CA GLY A 84 -0.65 2.22 26.44
C GLY A 84 -1.11 1.93 25.01
N LEU A 85 -0.16 1.85 24.08
CA LEU A 85 -0.45 1.61 22.66
C LEU A 85 -0.75 0.15 22.35
N LEU A 86 -1.63 -0.03 21.38
CA LEU A 86 -2.01 -1.29 20.75
C LEU A 86 -2.01 -1.07 19.24
N ASN A 87 -1.44 -2.00 18.50
CA ASN A 87 -1.64 -2.12 17.06
C ASN A 87 -2.42 -3.41 16.78
N VAL A 88 -3.43 -3.34 15.93
CA VAL A 88 -4.19 -4.51 15.47
C VAL A 88 -4.20 -4.53 13.96
N GLN A 89 -3.89 -5.69 13.39
CA GLN A 89 -3.97 -5.93 11.95
C GLN A 89 -5.19 -6.81 11.66
N TYR A 90 -5.96 -6.39 10.66
CA TYR A 90 -7.13 -7.11 10.18
C TYR A 90 -7.04 -7.38 8.69
N ALA A 91 -7.78 -8.39 8.23
CA ALA A 91 -8.09 -8.59 6.83
C ALA A 91 -9.61 -8.54 6.64
N LEU A 92 -10.08 -7.73 5.69
CA LEU A 92 -11.49 -7.66 5.32
C LEU A 92 -11.69 -8.40 3.99
N LYS A 93 -12.53 -9.42 4.00
CA LYS A 93 -12.87 -10.22 2.82
C LYS A 93 -14.34 -10.61 2.83
N ASP A 94 -15.03 -10.39 1.72
CA ASP A 94 -16.44 -10.76 1.54
C ASP A 94 -17.32 -10.26 2.70
N ASP A 95 -17.12 -9.01 3.14
CA ASP A 95 -17.77 -8.36 4.30
C ASP A 95 -17.50 -9.01 5.66
N ILE A 96 -16.51 -9.92 5.74
CA ILE A 96 -16.05 -10.55 6.99
C ILE A 96 -14.71 -9.96 7.41
N LEU A 97 -14.69 -9.39 8.62
CA LEU A 97 -13.47 -8.87 9.24
C LEU A 97 -12.77 -10.00 10.02
N TYR A 98 -11.57 -10.36 9.59
CA TYR A 98 -10.69 -11.32 10.24
C TYR A 98 -9.62 -10.58 11.04
N VAL A 99 -9.32 -11.06 12.25
CA VAL A 99 -8.17 -10.57 13.04
C VAL A 99 -6.94 -11.35 12.59
N LEU A 100 -5.88 -10.65 12.18
CA LEU A 100 -4.60 -11.27 11.83
C LEU A 100 -3.72 -11.37 13.08
N GLU A 101 -3.42 -10.24 13.71
CA GLU A 101 -2.63 -10.19 14.94
C GLU A 101 -2.92 -8.93 15.75
N ALA A 102 -2.59 -8.99 17.05
CA ALA A 102 -2.64 -7.86 17.97
C ALA A 102 -1.29 -7.69 18.67
N ASN A 103 -0.72 -6.50 18.53
CA ASN A 103 0.57 -6.11 19.06
C ASN A 103 0.35 -5.10 20.22
N PRO A 104 0.36 -5.51 21.49
CA PRO A 104 0.14 -4.62 22.65
C PRO A 104 1.39 -3.77 22.96
N ARG A 105 1.82 -3.00 21.96
CA ARG A 105 2.99 -2.12 21.97
C ARG A 105 2.84 -1.07 20.87
N ALA A 106 3.74 -0.10 20.85
CA ALA A 106 3.87 0.80 19.71
C ALA A 106 4.26 0.01 18.43
N SER A 107 3.58 0.31 17.33
CA SER A 107 3.91 -0.14 15.98
C SER A 107 4.83 0.86 15.28
N ARG A 108 5.32 0.47 14.10
CA ARG A 108 6.08 1.37 13.20
C ARG A 108 5.20 2.48 12.58
N THR A 109 3.88 2.33 12.57
CA THR A 109 2.94 3.29 11.97
C THR A 109 2.57 4.46 12.90
N VAL A 110 2.84 4.34 14.20
CA VAL A 110 2.55 5.40 15.19
C VAL A 110 3.08 6.78 14.78
N PRO A 111 4.33 6.94 14.28
CA PRO A 111 4.82 8.22 13.79
C PRO A 111 4.03 8.74 12.58
N PHE A 112 3.72 7.90 11.60
CA PHE A 112 2.91 8.25 10.43
C PHE A 112 1.52 8.74 10.85
N VAL A 113 0.81 7.97 11.68
CA VAL A 113 -0.51 8.34 12.23
C VAL A 113 -0.43 9.66 12.99
N SER A 114 0.61 9.85 13.81
CA SER A 114 0.79 11.08 14.59
C SER A 114 0.99 12.31 13.70
N LYS A 115 1.69 12.15 12.56
CA LYS A 115 1.89 13.24 11.60
C LYS A 115 0.63 13.53 10.78
N ALA A 116 -0.12 12.51 10.40
CA ALA A 116 -1.35 12.67 9.64
C ALA A 116 -2.49 13.32 10.46
N THR A 117 -2.62 12.94 11.73
CA THR A 117 -3.74 13.35 12.61
C THR A 117 -3.45 14.57 13.48
N ALA A 118 -2.20 15.03 13.51
CA ALA A 118 -1.68 16.03 14.46
C ALA A 118 -1.73 15.62 15.95
N VAL A 119 -1.94 14.33 16.25
CA VAL A 119 -1.99 13.78 17.61
C VAL A 119 -0.67 13.10 17.97
N GLN A 120 -0.08 13.46 19.12
CA GLN A 120 1.21 12.89 19.55
C GLN A 120 1.01 11.56 20.29
N LEU A 121 0.67 10.49 19.58
CA LEU A 121 0.28 9.20 20.17
C LEU A 121 1.35 8.60 21.10
N ALA A 122 2.63 8.68 20.73
CA ALA A 122 3.71 8.18 21.60
C ALA A 122 3.81 8.97 22.92
N LYS A 123 3.58 10.29 22.88
CA LYS A 123 3.56 11.13 24.09
C LYS A 123 2.33 10.82 24.95
N ALA A 124 1.16 10.66 24.33
CA ALA A 124 -0.06 10.24 25.01
C ALA A 124 0.13 8.88 25.70
N CYS A 125 0.73 7.90 24.99
CA CYS A 125 1.08 6.59 25.55
C CYS A 125 1.96 6.70 26.80
N ALA A 126 3.02 7.49 26.75
CA ALA A 126 3.92 7.65 27.90
C ALA A 126 3.17 8.21 29.12
N ARG A 127 2.27 9.18 28.92
CA ARG A 127 1.45 9.74 30.01
C ARG A 127 0.44 8.73 30.57
N VAL A 128 -0.20 7.94 29.70
CA VAL A 128 -1.08 6.83 30.13
C VAL A 128 -0.32 5.80 30.97
N MET A 129 0.87 5.39 30.52
CA MET A 129 1.71 4.45 31.28
C MET A 129 2.16 5.02 32.64
N LEU A 130 2.20 6.34 32.80
CA LEU A 130 2.48 7.04 34.06
C LEU A 130 1.23 7.29 34.92
N GLY A 131 0.04 6.90 34.46
CA GLY A 131 -1.20 6.89 35.24
C GLY A 131 -2.25 7.94 34.85
N GLU A 132 -2.03 8.72 33.79
CA GLU A 132 -3.08 9.60 33.27
C GLU A 132 -4.14 8.81 32.48
N SER A 133 -5.42 9.16 32.64
CA SER A 133 -6.49 8.60 31.83
C SER A 133 -6.60 9.30 30.46
N ILE A 134 -7.30 8.68 29.51
CA ILE A 134 -7.62 9.34 28.24
C ILE A 134 -8.44 10.62 28.49
N ALA A 135 -9.35 10.61 29.46
CA ALA A 135 -10.09 11.81 29.87
C ALA A 135 -9.16 12.95 30.34
N ASP A 136 -8.12 12.65 31.14
CA ASP A 136 -7.12 13.63 31.55
C ASP A 136 -6.34 14.18 30.34
N LEU A 137 -6.02 13.32 29.37
CA LEU A 137 -5.33 13.73 28.14
C LEU A 137 -6.19 14.60 27.24
N ARG A 138 -7.50 14.36 27.16
CA ARG A 138 -8.46 15.23 26.45
C ARG A 138 -8.58 16.58 27.14
N ALA A 139 -8.78 16.59 28.47
CA ALA A 139 -8.85 17.82 29.27
C ALA A 139 -7.55 18.65 29.19
N GLY A 140 -6.40 17.98 29.09
CA GLY A 140 -5.08 18.60 28.92
C GLY A 140 -4.71 18.96 27.49
N GLY A 141 -5.59 18.75 26.50
CA GLY A 141 -5.35 19.09 25.10
C GLY A 141 -4.25 18.26 24.39
N ILE A 142 -3.90 17.09 24.93
CA ILE A 142 -3.00 16.14 24.24
C ILE A 142 -3.75 15.33 23.21
N LEU A 143 -4.99 14.95 23.52
CA LEU A 143 -5.93 14.33 22.61
C LEU A 143 -7.05 15.33 22.27
N PRO A 144 -7.70 15.19 21.10
CA PRO A 144 -8.90 15.98 20.77
C PRO A 144 -9.97 15.87 21.86
N ALA A 145 -10.77 16.92 22.07
CA ALA A 145 -11.79 16.92 23.13
C ALA A 145 -12.87 15.85 22.89
N GLU A 146 -13.23 15.62 21.63
CA GLU A 146 -14.21 14.63 21.21
C GLU A 146 -13.69 13.81 20.01
N GLY A 147 -14.31 12.66 19.76
CA GLY A 147 -13.93 11.77 18.66
C GLY A 147 -12.53 11.16 18.80
N ASP A 148 -12.08 10.52 17.73
CA ASP A 148 -10.75 9.94 17.56
C ASP A 148 -10.47 9.63 16.07
N GLY A 149 -9.34 8.99 15.76
CA GLY A 149 -8.91 8.62 14.42
C GLY A 149 -9.72 7.51 13.73
N GLY A 150 -10.78 6.99 14.36
CA GLY A 150 -11.76 6.11 13.71
C GLY A 150 -12.94 6.86 13.08
N HIS A 151 -12.99 8.20 13.18
CA HIS A 151 -14.04 9.02 12.57
C HIS A 151 -13.44 10.30 11.95
N ALA A 152 -12.75 10.15 10.82
CA ALA A 152 -12.19 11.29 10.10
C ALA A 152 -13.31 12.14 9.45
N PRO A 153 -13.25 13.48 9.56
CA PRO A 153 -14.09 14.37 8.78
C PRO A 153 -13.98 14.12 7.28
N ILE A 154 -15.03 14.43 6.51
CA ILE A 154 -15.05 14.21 5.06
C ILE A 154 -14.01 15.06 4.30
N ASP A 155 -13.63 16.19 4.87
CA ASP A 155 -12.62 17.13 4.37
C ASP A 155 -11.25 16.91 5.05
N ALA A 156 -11.09 15.81 5.80
CA ALA A 156 -9.80 15.42 6.34
C ALA A 156 -8.81 15.18 5.18
N PRO A 157 -7.56 15.61 5.33
CA PRO A 157 -6.53 15.30 4.34
C PRO A 157 -6.31 13.79 4.26
N VAL A 158 -5.96 13.32 3.06
CA VAL A 158 -5.50 11.95 2.84
C VAL A 158 -3.99 11.91 2.95
N ALA A 159 -3.50 11.09 3.88
CA ALA A 159 -2.10 10.75 4.06
C ALA A 159 -1.84 9.37 3.47
N VAL A 160 -0.83 9.25 2.61
CA VAL A 160 -0.37 7.98 2.04
C VAL A 160 1.06 7.72 2.50
N LYS A 161 1.27 6.59 3.16
CA LYS A 161 2.60 6.03 3.44
C LYS A 161 3.01 5.16 2.25
N GLU A 162 4.24 5.30 1.78
CA GLU A 162 4.85 4.39 0.81
C GLU A 162 6.16 3.84 1.38
N ALA A 163 6.43 2.56 1.15
CA ALA A 163 7.65 1.89 1.55
C ALA A 163 8.82 2.24 0.62
N VAL A 164 10.06 2.11 1.12
CA VAL A 164 11.28 2.27 0.32
C VAL A 164 12.03 0.95 0.30
N LEU A 165 11.98 0.30 -0.87
CA LEU A 165 12.52 -1.04 -1.10
C LEU A 165 13.95 -0.99 -1.63
N PRO A 166 14.90 -1.76 -1.08
CA PRO A 166 16.31 -1.70 -1.43
C PRO A 166 16.68 -2.57 -2.65
N PHE A 167 15.73 -2.88 -3.53
CA PHE A 167 15.93 -3.86 -4.61
C PHE A 167 17.04 -3.49 -5.59
N ASN A 168 17.30 -2.19 -5.79
CA ASN A 168 18.39 -1.71 -6.63
C ASN A 168 19.79 -1.88 -6.00
N ARG A 169 19.88 -2.17 -4.70
CA ARG A 169 21.15 -2.31 -3.96
C ARG A 169 21.68 -3.74 -3.92
N PHE A 170 20.81 -4.73 -4.13
CA PHE A 170 21.16 -6.14 -3.97
C PHE A 170 21.16 -6.85 -5.32
N ARG A 171 22.17 -7.70 -5.51
CA ARG A 171 22.31 -8.59 -6.67
C ARG A 171 22.63 -9.99 -6.18
N ARG A 172 22.28 -10.99 -6.97
CA ARG A 172 22.70 -12.37 -6.76
C ARG A 172 24.20 -12.52 -7.02
N ALA A 173 24.76 -13.65 -6.58
CA ALA A 173 26.18 -13.96 -6.73
C ALA A 173 26.63 -14.03 -8.21
N ASP A 174 25.71 -14.34 -9.13
CA ASP A 174 25.92 -14.35 -10.57
C ASP A 174 25.78 -12.96 -11.24
N GLY A 175 25.56 -11.90 -10.44
CA GLY A 175 25.40 -10.52 -10.92
C GLY A 175 23.99 -10.16 -11.39
N THR A 176 23.06 -11.11 -11.42
CA THR A 176 21.65 -10.85 -11.76
C THR A 176 20.94 -10.08 -10.66
N GLY A 177 19.82 -9.42 -10.99
CA GLY A 177 18.99 -8.72 -10.01
C GLY A 177 18.45 -9.65 -8.93
N ILE A 178 17.85 -9.11 -7.88
CA ILE A 178 17.01 -9.91 -6.97
C ILE A 178 15.54 -9.78 -7.41
N ASP A 179 14.71 -10.75 -7.04
CA ASP A 179 13.28 -10.64 -7.33
C ASP A 179 12.69 -9.50 -6.51
N THR A 180 11.96 -8.62 -7.18
CA THR A 180 11.35 -7.43 -6.59
C THR A 180 9.92 -7.69 -6.14
N LEU A 181 9.53 -8.97 -6.09
CA LEU A 181 8.20 -9.37 -5.69
C LEU A 181 7.97 -9.11 -4.19
N LEU A 182 6.83 -8.49 -3.91
CA LEU A 182 6.29 -8.30 -2.58
C LEU A 182 5.82 -9.64 -2.00
N SER A 183 5.91 -9.81 -0.68
CA SER A 183 5.67 -11.10 -0.03
C SER A 183 5.24 -10.93 1.43
N PRO A 184 4.88 -12.02 2.13
CA PRO A 184 4.59 -11.97 3.56
C PRO A 184 5.80 -11.60 4.44
N GLU A 185 7.03 -11.63 3.91
CA GLU A 185 8.23 -11.12 4.58
C GLU A 185 8.53 -9.68 4.15
N MET A 186 8.79 -8.81 5.15
CA MET A 186 9.22 -7.42 4.97
C MET A 186 10.63 -7.32 4.38
N LYS A 187 10.82 -6.46 3.38
CA LYS A 187 12.11 -6.17 2.76
C LYS A 187 12.46 -4.67 2.73
N SER A 188 11.50 -3.80 2.98
CA SER A 188 11.69 -2.35 2.99
C SER A 188 12.61 -1.88 4.12
N THR A 189 13.30 -0.77 3.87
CA THR A 189 14.28 -0.19 4.81
C THR A 189 13.87 1.19 5.34
N GLY A 190 12.85 1.79 4.74
CA GLY A 190 12.35 3.11 5.09
C GLY A 190 10.97 3.34 4.52
N GLU A 191 10.42 4.51 4.77
CA GLU A 191 9.10 4.93 4.32
C GLU A 191 9.09 6.44 4.03
N VAL A 192 8.16 6.86 3.19
CA VAL A 192 7.86 8.25 2.88
C VAL A 192 6.38 8.52 3.06
N MET A 193 6.01 9.79 3.17
CA MET A 193 4.62 10.23 3.35
C MET A 193 4.26 11.26 2.29
N GLY A 194 3.19 10.99 1.53
CA GLY A 194 2.48 12.00 0.75
C GLY A 194 1.22 12.43 1.49
N ILE A 195 0.91 13.72 1.50
CA ILE A 195 -0.32 14.23 2.11
C ILE A 195 -0.94 15.31 1.23
N ASP A 196 -2.25 15.19 1.00
CA ASP A 196 -3.03 16.15 0.23
C ASP A 196 -4.53 16.05 0.56
N ALA A 197 -5.37 16.85 -0.11
CA ALA A 197 -6.82 16.85 0.03
C ALA A 197 -7.48 15.58 -0.57
N ASP A 198 -6.83 14.92 -1.52
CA ASP A 198 -7.35 13.72 -2.18
C ASP A 198 -6.28 12.61 -2.30
N PHE A 199 -6.76 11.38 -2.48
CA PHE A 199 -5.91 10.19 -2.54
C PHE A 199 -4.94 10.19 -3.72
N GLY A 200 -5.38 10.58 -4.91
CA GLY A 200 -4.53 10.56 -6.11
C GLY A 200 -3.33 11.48 -5.95
N THR A 201 -3.56 12.71 -5.48
CA THR A 201 -2.49 13.69 -5.25
C THR A 201 -1.55 13.26 -4.12
N ALA A 202 -2.10 12.72 -3.01
CA ALA A 202 -1.30 12.18 -1.91
C ALA A 202 -0.44 10.98 -2.34
N PHE A 203 -0.99 10.07 -3.14
CA PHE A 203 -0.28 8.92 -3.70
C PHE A 203 0.82 9.37 -4.67
N ALA A 204 0.56 10.32 -5.58
CA ALA A 204 1.58 10.85 -6.48
C ALA A 204 2.79 11.45 -5.73
N LYS A 205 2.53 12.13 -4.62
CA LYS A 205 3.58 12.66 -3.72
C LYS A 205 4.39 11.56 -3.07
N SER A 206 3.73 10.50 -2.56
CA SER A 206 4.43 9.38 -1.93
C SER A 206 5.32 8.64 -2.94
N GLN A 207 4.83 8.40 -4.15
CA GLN A 207 5.62 7.80 -5.23
C GLN A 207 6.83 8.66 -5.59
N THR A 208 6.62 9.96 -5.79
CA THR A 208 7.70 10.91 -6.11
C THR A 208 8.80 10.90 -5.05
N ALA A 209 8.42 10.82 -3.77
CA ALA A 209 9.37 10.78 -2.65
C ALA A 209 10.12 9.44 -2.53
N ALA A 210 9.49 8.31 -2.84
CA ALA A 210 10.10 6.98 -2.69
C ALA A 210 10.94 6.57 -3.90
N TYR A 211 10.42 6.75 -5.11
CA TYR A 211 10.91 6.11 -6.33
C TYR A 211 11.08 7.07 -7.52
N GLY A 212 10.63 8.32 -7.37
CA GLY A 212 10.52 9.28 -8.47
C GLY A 212 9.09 9.37 -9.00
N SER A 213 8.81 10.40 -9.79
CA SER A 213 7.45 10.66 -10.26
C SER A 213 6.98 9.59 -11.25
N LEU A 214 5.72 9.19 -11.12
CA LEU A 214 5.06 8.36 -12.11
C LEU A 214 5.06 9.08 -13.48
N PRO A 215 5.19 8.35 -14.59
CA PRO A 215 5.19 8.97 -15.91
C PRO A 215 3.83 9.59 -16.21
N THR A 216 3.82 10.71 -16.94
CA THR A 216 2.60 11.40 -17.39
C THR A 216 2.32 11.19 -18.88
N SER A 217 3.24 10.55 -19.60
CA SER A 217 3.12 10.16 -21.01
C SER A 217 4.10 9.02 -21.30
N GLY A 218 4.00 8.41 -22.48
CA GLY A 218 4.94 7.38 -22.93
C GLY A 218 4.29 6.01 -23.10
N SER A 219 5.03 4.94 -22.79
CA SER A 219 4.60 3.56 -22.99
C SER A 219 4.44 2.80 -21.67
N VAL A 220 3.33 2.08 -21.53
CA VAL A 220 3.07 1.20 -20.37
C VAL A 220 3.03 -0.25 -20.83
N PHE A 221 3.86 -1.09 -20.22
CA PHE A 221 3.80 -2.53 -20.42
C PHE A 221 2.89 -3.20 -19.40
N VAL A 222 1.98 -4.05 -19.87
CA VAL A 222 0.98 -4.74 -19.06
C VAL A 222 1.07 -6.25 -19.29
N SER A 223 1.36 -7.00 -18.22
CA SER A 223 1.33 -8.47 -18.26
C SER A 223 0.86 -9.02 -16.93
N VAL A 224 -0.36 -9.55 -16.90
CA VAL A 224 -1.09 -9.79 -15.65
C VAL A 224 -1.61 -11.22 -15.55
N ALA A 225 -1.80 -11.70 -14.33
CA ALA A 225 -2.39 -13.00 -14.09
C ALA A 225 -3.85 -13.06 -14.56
N ASN A 226 -4.32 -14.25 -14.94
CA ASN A 226 -5.70 -14.43 -15.44
C ASN A 226 -6.76 -13.94 -14.45
N LYS A 227 -6.55 -14.13 -13.14
CA LYS A 227 -7.47 -13.65 -12.10
C LYS A 227 -7.64 -12.12 -12.09
N ASP A 228 -6.59 -11.40 -12.46
CA ASP A 228 -6.52 -9.93 -12.37
C ASP A 228 -6.98 -9.24 -13.66
N LYS A 229 -7.03 -9.96 -14.78
CA LYS A 229 -7.36 -9.40 -16.09
C LYS A 229 -8.66 -8.59 -16.07
N ARG A 230 -9.68 -9.07 -15.35
CA ARG A 230 -10.98 -8.37 -15.27
C ARG A 230 -10.85 -7.02 -14.58
N SER A 231 -10.17 -6.98 -13.43
CA SER A 231 -10.05 -5.78 -12.60
C SER A 231 -9.16 -4.71 -13.23
N LEU A 232 -8.20 -5.11 -14.07
CA LEU A 232 -7.27 -4.18 -14.73
C LEU A 232 -7.79 -3.57 -16.04
N ILE A 233 -8.95 -3.98 -16.57
CA ILE A 233 -9.50 -3.41 -17.81
C ILE A 233 -9.66 -1.89 -17.69
N PHE A 234 -10.30 -1.40 -16.62
CA PHE A 234 -10.56 0.03 -16.46
C PHE A 234 -9.30 0.86 -16.15
N PRO A 235 -8.42 0.45 -15.23
CA PRO A 235 -7.13 1.12 -15.05
C PRO A 235 -6.33 1.25 -16.35
N VAL A 236 -6.22 0.18 -17.14
CA VAL A 236 -5.46 0.20 -18.41
C VAL A 236 -6.18 1.01 -19.48
N LYS A 237 -7.51 0.92 -19.57
CA LYS A 237 -8.31 1.78 -20.45
C LYS A 237 -8.05 3.24 -20.15
N ARG A 238 -7.97 3.59 -18.87
CA ARG A 238 -7.74 4.98 -18.46
C ARG A 238 -6.36 5.48 -18.85
N LEU A 239 -5.32 4.65 -18.71
CA LEU A 239 -3.98 4.96 -19.25
C LEU A 239 -4.01 5.19 -20.77
N ALA A 240 -4.70 4.33 -21.51
CA ALA A 240 -4.86 4.51 -22.95
C ALA A 240 -5.58 5.83 -23.30
N ASP A 241 -6.61 6.20 -22.53
CA ASP A 241 -7.35 7.47 -22.71
C ASP A 241 -6.54 8.71 -22.36
N LEU A 242 -5.55 8.56 -21.47
CA LEU A 242 -4.57 9.60 -21.16
C LEU A 242 -3.46 9.70 -22.24
N GLY A 243 -3.49 8.83 -23.25
CA GLY A 243 -2.58 8.87 -24.40
C GLY A 243 -1.36 7.98 -24.30
N PHE A 244 -1.28 7.08 -23.30
CA PHE A 244 -0.18 6.12 -23.21
C PHE A 244 -0.26 5.06 -24.31
N ARG A 245 0.90 4.68 -24.87
CA ARG A 245 1.02 3.49 -25.72
C ARG A 245 1.00 2.25 -24.84
N ILE A 246 0.03 1.36 -25.06
CA ILE A 246 -0.09 0.13 -24.28
C ILE A 246 0.63 -1.02 -24.98
N LEU A 247 1.61 -1.60 -24.31
CA LEU A 247 2.31 -2.82 -24.70
C LEU A 247 1.78 -3.98 -23.83
N ALA A 248 1.49 -5.14 -24.41
CA ALA A 248 0.97 -6.27 -23.64
C ALA A 248 1.43 -7.62 -24.19
N THR A 249 1.52 -8.62 -23.30
CA THR A 249 1.73 -10.02 -23.73
C THR A 249 0.46 -10.58 -24.39
N GLU A 250 0.59 -11.50 -25.34
CA GLU A 250 -0.50 -12.08 -26.15
C GLU A 250 -1.83 -12.26 -25.38
N GLY A 251 -1.83 -13.09 -24.34
CA GLY A 251 -3.06 -13.36 -23.58
C GLY A 251 -3.64 -12.16 -22.83
N THR A 252 -2.84 -11.14 -22.52
CA THR A 252 -3.30 -9.86 -21.95
C THR A 252 -3.84 -8.96 -23.06
N ALA A 253 -3.12 -8.87 -24.19
CA ALA A 253 -3.49 -8.10 -25.37
C ALA A 253 -4.85 -8.52 -25.92
N ASP A 254 -5.13 -9.83 -25.97
CA ASP A 254 -6.43 -10.36 -26.39
C ASP A 254 -7.60 -9.81 -25.56
N VAL A 255 -7.44 -9.77 -24.24
CA VAL A 255 -8.49 -9.26 -23.35
C VAL A 255 -8.65 -7.75 -23.49
N LEU A 256 -7.54 -7.01 -23.59
CA LEU A 256 -7.57 -5.56 -23.78
C LEU A 256 -8.25 -5.18 -25.11
N ARG A 257 -7.86 -5.82 -26.22
CA ARG A 257 -8.44 -5.59 -27.56
C ARG A 257 -9.93 -5.89 -27.60
N ARG A 258 -10.37 -6.99 -26.96
CA ARG A 258 -11.81 -7.34 -26.85
C ARG A 258 -12.62 -6.30 -26.07
N ASN A 259 -11.98 -5.53 -25.19
CA ASN A 259 -12.60 -4.42 -24.45
C ASN A 259 -12.37 -3.05 -25.13
N GLY A 260 -11.93 -3.04 -26.39
CA GLY A 260 -11.75 -1.81 -27.17
C GLY A 260 -10.51 -0.99 -26.79
N ILE A 261 -9.55 -1.60 -26.09
CA ILE A 261 -8.26 -0.95 -25.76
C ILE A 261 -7.25 -1.33 -26.85
N THR A 262 -6.75 -0.34 -27.58
CA THR A 262 -5.66 -0.53 -28.53
C THR A 262 -4.37 -0.84 -27.77
N CYS A 263 -3.75 -1.97 -28.09
CA CYS A 263 -2.46 -2.34 -27.53
C CYS A 263 -1.61 -3.09 -28.56
N GLU A 264 -0.30 -2.91 -28.43
CA GLU A 264 0.70 -3.63 -29.19
C GLU A 264 1.13 -4.89 -28.44
N GLU A 265 1.27 -5.97 -29.20
CA GLU A 265 1.64 -7.25 -28.65
C GLU A 265 3.17 -7.37 -28.61
N VAL A 266 3.70 -7.79 -27.47
CA VAL A 266 5.14 -7.96 -27.26
C VAL A 266 5.49 -9.38 -26.85
N HIS A 267 6.67 -9.83 -27.24
CA HIS A 267 7.15 -11.17 -26.92
C HIS A 267 7.77 -11.25 -25.53
N LYS A 268 7.48 -12.35 -24.83
CA LYS A 268 8.13 -12.71 -23.56
C LYS A 268 9.53 -13.27 -23.81
N GLN A 269 10.36 -13.25 -22.76
CA GLN A 269 11.71 -13.83 -22.79
C GLN A 269 11.68 -15.35 -23.07
N SER A 270 10.73 -16.07 -22.46
CA SER A 270 10.60 -17.53 -22.61
C SER A 270 9.73 -17.98 -23.81
N GLY A 271 9.35 -17.07 -24.71
CA GLY A 271 8.46 -17.39 -25.82
C GLY A 271 8.98 -18.51 -26.72
N GLU A 272 8.19 -19.57 -26.89
CA GLU A 272 8.46 -20.61 -27.90
C GLU A 272 8.25 -20.00 -29.30
N ASN A 273 9.26 -20.12 -30.17
CA ASN A 273 9.28 -19.55 -31.53
C ASN A 273 9.42 -18.03 -31.62
N LEU A 274 10.30 -17.42 -30.80
CA LEU A 274 10.80 -16.07 -31.08
C LEU A 274 11.40 -16.01 -32.50
N PRO A 275 10.88 -15.16 -33.40
CA PRO A 275 11.51 -14.95 -34.71
C PRO A 275 12.98 -14.55 -34.54
N GLU A 276 13.84 -14.97 -35.47
CA GLU A 276 15.26 -14.61 -35.42
C GLU A 276 15.42 -13.07 -35.44
N GLY A 277 16.03 -12.53 -34.39
CA GLY A 277 16.17 -11.07 -34.19
C GLY A 277 14.94 -10.38 -33.55
N ALA A 278 13.93 -11.11 -33.11
CA ALA A 278 12.79 -10.53 -32.39
C ALA A 278 13.23 -9.93 -31.05
N ARG A 279 12.80 -8.70 -30.79
CA ARG A 279 13.06 -8.00 -29.52
C ARG A 279 12.03 -8.42 -28.48
N THR A 280 12.51 -8.84 -27.32
CA THR A 280 11.65 -9.20 -26.19
C THR A 280 11.24 -7.95 -25.42
N ILE A 281 10.24 -8.07 -24.55
CA ILE A 281 9.88 -6.98 -23.63
C ILE A 281 11.04 -6.61 -22.68
N VAL A 282 11.88 -7.57 -22.31
CA VAL A 282 13.05 -7.32 -21.45
C VAL A 282 14.06 -6.43 -22.18
N ASP A 283 14.24 -6.63 -23.49
CA ASP A 283 15.09 -5.78 -24.33
C ASP A 283 14.52 -4.37 -24.45
N GLN A 284 13.22 -4.24 -24.72
CA GLN A 284 12.53 -2.94 -24.82
C GLN A 284 12.62 -2.12 -23.52
N ILE A 285 12.46 -2.77 -22.36
CA ILE A 285 12.65 -2.12 -21.05
C ILE A 285 14.11 -1.66 -20.90
N LYS A 286 15.08 -2.51 -21.25
CA LYS A 286 16.51 -2.17 -21.15
C LYS A 286 16.91 -1.02 -22.07
N ASP A 287 16.25 -0.90 -23.21
CA ASP A 287 16.49 0.14 -24.21
C ASP A 287 15.73 1.44 -23.92
N GLY A 288 14.93 1.49 -22.84
CA GLY A 288 14.22 2.69 -22.40
C GLY A 288 12.94 2.99 -23.19
N GLU A 289 12.34 1.96 -23.81
CA GLU A 289 11.10 2.11 -24.60
C GLU A 289 9.83 1.95 -23.75
N VAL A 290 9.98 1.64 -22.46
CA VAL A 290 8.89 1.41 -21.50
C VAL A 290 9.06 2.32 -20.30
N ASP A 291 8.05 3.15 -20.04
CA ASP A 291 8.06 4.15 -18.96
C ASP A 291 7.40 3.65 -17.67
N MET A 292 6.55 2.62 -17.76
CA MET A 292 5.96 1.96 -16.59
C MET A 292 5.62 0.50 -16.89
N VAL A 293 5.75 -0.36 -15.87
CA VAL A 293 5.40 -1.78 -15.92
C VAL A 293 4.27 -2.08 -14.93
N ILE A 294 3.24 -2.77 -15.41
CA ILE A 294 2.20 -3.41 -14.59
C ILE A 294 2.35 -4.92 -14.77
N ASN A 295 2.87 -5.60 -13.75
CA ASN A 295 3.12 -7.04 -13.77
C ASN A 295 2.61 -7.74 -12.51
N THR A 296 1.39 -8.27 -12.55
CA THR A 296 0.86 -9.08 -11.45
C THR A 296 1.37 -10.54 -11.53
N PRO A 297 1.84 -11.12 -10.41
CA PRO A 297 2.38 -12.48 -10.38
C PRO A 297 1.28 -13.54 -10.54
N TYR A 298 1.61 -14.68 -11.13
CA TYR A 298 0.76 -15.87 -11.11
C TYR A 298 0.91 -16.63 -9.79
N GLY A 299 -0.20 -16.92 -9.11
CA GLY A 299 -0.24 -17.68 -7.84
C GLY A 299 0.05 -19.18 -7.93
N ASN A 300 0.61 -19.70 -9.03
CA ASN A 300 0.97 -21.12 -9.14
C ASN A 300 2.28 -21.33 -9.91
N SER A 301 3.02 -22.35 -9.49
CA SER A 301 4.36 -22.80 -9.91
C SER A 301 4.54 -23.14 -11.40
N GLY A 302 4.25 -22.20 -12.31
CA GLY A 302 4.62 -22.23 -13.74
C GLY A 302 5.69 -21.16 -14.05
N PRO A 303 6.21 -21.07 -15.29
CA PRO A 303 7.54 -20.55 -15.64
C PRO A 303 7.84 -19.20 -14.98
N ARG A 304 8.49 -19.30 -13.81
CA ARG A 304 8.78 -18.19 -12.88
C ARG A 304 9.75 -17.16 -13.46
N VAL A 305 10.39 -17.50 -14.58
CA VAL A 305 11.52 -16.75 -15.15
C VAL A 305 11.05 -15.43 -15.79
N ASP A 306 9.96 -15.42 -16.57
CA ASP A 306 9.61 -14.21 -17.34
C ASP A 306 9.24 -13.03 -16.46
N GLY A 307 8.36 -13.24 -15.47
CA GLY A 307 7.96 -12.17 -14.55
C GLY A 307 9.17 -11.65 -13.75
N TYR A 308 10.03 -12.56 -13.32
CA TYR A 308 11.27 -12.21 -12.64
C TYR A 308 12.19 -11.34 -13.51
N GLU A 309 12.43 -11.72 -14.77
CA GLU A 309 13.29 -10.97 -15.69
C GLU A 309 12.71 -9.60 -16.02
N ILE A 310 11.40 -9.51 -16.23
CA ILE A 310 10.68 -8.25 -16.47
C ILE A 310 10.88 -7.29 -15.30
N ARG A 311 10.58 -7.75 -14.08
CA ARG A 311 10.66 -6.89 -12.90
C ARG A 311 12.10 -6.50 -12.56
N SER A 312 13.03 -7.43 -12.71
CA SER A 312 14.47 -7.18 -12.54
C SER A 312 14.98 -6.14 -13.55
N ALA A 313 14.54 -6.22 -14.81
CA ALA A 313 14.87 -5.25 -15.84
C ALA A 313 14.30 -3.86 -15.49
N ALA A 314 13.04 -3.78 -15.07
CA ALA A 314 12.40 -2.53 -14.69
C ALA A 314 13.15 -1.82 -13.56
N VAL A 315 13.46 -2.53 -12.47
CA VAL A 315 14.23 -1.97 -11.35
C VAL A 315 15.64 -1.56 -11.78
N SER A 316 16.31 -2.34 -12.64
CA SER A 316 17.64 -1.98 -13.13
C SER A 316 17.68 -0.69 -13.95
N LYS A 317 16.53 -0.31 -14.53
CA LYS A 317 16.36 0.88 -15.37
C LYS A 317 15.60 2.00 -14.65
N SER A 318 15.29 1.82 -13.36
CA SER A 318 14.45 2.74 -12.58
C SER A 318 13.10 3.03 -13.24
N VAL A 319 12.54 2.03 -13.92
CA VAL A 319 11.18 2.07 -14.48
C VAL A 319 10.21 1.65 -13.38
N PRO A 320 9.20 2.47 -13.02
CA PRO A 320 8.17 2.10 -12.05
C PRO A 320 7.54 0.73 -12.39
N CYS A 321 7.52 -0.16 -11.41
CA CYS A 321 7.05 -1.54 -11.58
C CYS A 321 6.01 -1.88 -10.53
N ILE A 322 4.75 -1.90 -10.95
CA ILE A 322 3.59 -2.16 -10.11
C ILE A 322 3.23 -3.63 -10.21
N THR A 323 3.07 -4.29 -9.06
CA THR A 323 2.90 -5.75 -8.97
C THR A 323 1.51 -6.19 -8.49
N THR A 324 0.62 -5.24 -8.19
CA THR A 324 -0.74 -5.49 -7.67
C THR A 324 -1.79 -4.75 -8.48
N VAL A 325 -3.04 -5.21 -8.43
CA VAL A 325 -4.18 -4.59 -9.12
C VAL A 325 -4.53 -3.24 -8.49
N GLN A 326 -4.52 -3.21 -7.17
CA GLN A 326 -4.84 -2.07 -6.34
C GLN A 326 -3.77 -0.98 -6.52
N GLY A 327 -2.49 -1.35 -6.50
CA GLY A 327 -1.38 -0.46 -6.81
C GLY A 327 -1.47 0.13 -8.21
N ALA A 328 -1.95 -0.64 -9.20
CA ALA A 328 -2.15 -0.11 -10.56
C ALA A 328 -3.27 0.93 -10.60
N SER A 329 -4.36 0.69 -9.86
CA SER A 329 -5.47 1.65 -9.75
C SER A 329 -5.05 2.93 -9.01
N ALA A 330 -4.23 2.81 -7.96
CA ALA A 330 -3.66 3.95 -7.24
C ALA A 330 -2.70 4.75 -8.11
N ALA A 331 -1.82 4.08 -8.87
CA ALA A 331 -0.91 4.73 -9.79
C ALA A 331 -1.64 5.51 -10.88
N VAL A 332 -2.74 4.98 -11.44
CA VAL A 332 -3.56 5.73 -12.41
C VAL A 332 -4.09 7.02 -11.81
N GLN A 333 -4.63 6.98 -10.58
CA GLN A 333 -5.11 8.20 -9.91
C GLN A 333 -3.97 9.21 -9.67
N GLY A 334 -2.78 8.72 -9.29
CA GLY A 334 -1.59 9.56 -9.14
C GLY A 334 -1.12 10.19 -10.45
N ILE A 335 -1.15 9.44 -11.54
CA ILE A 335 -0.81 9.93 -12.89
C ILE A 335 -1.81 11.01 -13.32
N GLU A 336 -3.11 10.81 -13.09
CA GLU A 336 -4.11 11.82 -13.39
C GLU A 336 -3.90 13.11 -12.61
N ALA A 337 -3.60 13.01 -11.31
CA ALA A 337 -3.28 14.18 -10.48
C ALA A 337 -2.02 14.92 -10.99
N ALA A 338 -0.99 14.17 -11.39
CA ALA A 338 0.23 14.73 -11.96
C ALA A 338 -0.02 15.43 -13.31
N ILE A 339 -0.84 14.85 -14.19
CA ILE A 339 -1.22 15.45 -15.48
C ILE A 339 -2.02 16.74 -15.30
N ARG A 340 -2.95 16.77 -14.34
CA ARG A 340 -3.74 17.98 -14.04
C ARG A 340 -2.90 19.11 -13.44
N GLY A 341 -1.78 18.80 -12.81
CA GLY A 341 -0.90 19.77 -12.17
C GLY A 341 -1.35 20.16 -10.76
N ASP A 342 -2.11 19.29 -10.09
CA ASP A 342 -2.71 19.57 -8.78
C ASP A 342 -1.70 19.47 -7.61
N ILE A 343 -0.48 18.99 -7.88
CA ILE A 343 0.51 18.67 -6.86
C ILE A 343 1.14 19.95 -6.29
N GLY A 344 0.66 20.38 -5.13
CA GLY A 344 1.20 21.49 -4.35
C GLY A 344 2.07 21.08 -3.16
N VAL A 345 2.55 22.06 -2.39
CA VAL A 345 3.28 21.85 -1.13
C VAL A 345 2.58 22.55 0.03
N GLN A 346 2.64 21.94 1.21
CA GLN A 346 2.13 22.51 2.45
C GLN A 346 3.05 22.12 3.60
N SER A 347 3.26 23.03 4.56
CA SER A 347 4.01 22.70 5.76
C SER A 347 3.16 21.89 6.74
N LEU A 348 3.79 20.99 7.51
CA LEU A 348 3.09 20.25 8.56
C LEU A 348 2.49 21.20 9.62
N GLN A 349 3.11 22.35 9.84
CA GLN A 349 2.67 23.35 10.81
C GLN A 349 1.33 23.96 10.39
N GLU A 350 1.19 24.37 9.12
CA GLU A 350 -0.06 24.91 8.58
C GLU A 350 -1.16 23.85 8.62
N LEU A 351 -0.83 22.62 8.21
CA LEU A 351 -1.75 21.49 8.27
C LEU A 351 -2.26 21.23 9.69
N HIS A 352 -1.34 21.13 10.65
CA HIS A 352 -1.68 20.80 12.05
C HIS A 352 -2.47 21.91 12.72
N THR A 353 -2.23 23.18 12.37
CA THR A 353 -3.05 24.30 12.84
C THR A 353 -4.48 24.14 12.34
N ARG A 354 -4.66 23.92 11.02
CA ARG A 354 -5.99 23.69 10.44
C ARG A 354 -6.72 22.51 11.08
N LEU A 355 -6.05 21.38 11.28
CA LEU A 355 -6.65 20.19 11.89
C LEU A 355 -7.07 20.43 13.35
N ARG A 356 -6.24 21.15 14.13
CA ARG A 356 -6.59 21.49 15.52
C ARG A 356 -7.77 22.45 15.59
N ASP A 357 -7.85 23.41 14.67
CA ASP A 357 -8.97 24.36 14.61
C ASP A 357 -10.29 23.66 14.23
N GLN A 358 -10.23 22.57 13.45
CA GLN A 358 -11.40 21.73 13.11
C GLN A 358 -11.82 20.76 14.24
N GLN A 359 -10.93 20.51 15.21
CA GLN A 359 -11.14 19.59 16.34
C GLN A 359 -11.56 20.30 17.64
N GLN A 360 -11.56 21.64 17.67
CA GLN A 360 -12.00 22.49 18.79
C GLN A 360 -13.47 22.89 18.64
#